data_AF-A0A317U9Q3-F1
#
_entry.id   AF-A0A317U9Q3-F1
#
_cell.length_a   1.000
_cell.length_b   1.000
_cell.length_c   1.000
_cell.angle_alpha   90.00
_cell.angle_beta   90.00
_cell.angle_gamma   90.00
#
_symmetry.space_group_name_H-M   'P 1'
#
loop_
_entity.id
_entity.type
_entity.pdbx_description
1 polymer ?
#
loop_
_entity_poly.entity_id
_entity_poly.type
_entity_poly.pdbx_seq_one_letter_code
_entity_poly.pdbx_strand_id
1 'polypeptide(L)'
;MHCKYIFKEYTMFESLFERLGGQDAVNTAVDIFYRKMLMDERVSHFFDDIDMDQQILKQKGFLTMVFGGPNHYSGKSMSEGHAHLLKRGLNDTHVDIVIEHLGATLKELGAAAEDIKQVAAIANSVRDEVLGRS
;
A
#
# COMPACT_ATOMS: atom_id res chain seq x y z
N MET A 1 -11.75 4.12 -51.64
CA MET A 1 -11.30 3.14 -50.62
C MET A 1 -10.96 3.93 -49.36
N HIS A 2 -11.83 3.96 -48.35
CA HIS A 2 -11.54 4.58 -47.06
C HIS A 2 -11.59 3.49 -46.00
N CYS A 3 -10.42 3.18 -45.47
CA CYS A 3 -10.18 2.09 -44.55
C CYS A 3 -10.81 2.41 -43.19
N LYS A 4 -11.79 1.59 -42.78
CA LYS A 4 -12.36 1.59 -41.43
C LYS A 4 -11.40 0.82 -40.51
N TYR A 5 -10.38 1.49 -39.98
CA TYR A 5 -9.74 1.00 -38.77
C TYR A 5 -10.61 1.41 -37.58
N ILE A 6 -11.53 0.51 -37.25
CA ILE A 6 -12.20 0.45 -35.97
C ILE A 6 -11.10 0.26 -34.93
N PHE A 7 -10.72 1.34 -34.25
CA PHE A 7 -10.05 1.21 -32.95
C PHE A 7 -11.05 0.51 -32.03
N LYS A 8 -10.94 -0.81 -31.92
CA LYS A 8 -11.37 -1.50 -30.71
C LYS A 8 -10.58 -0.85 -29.58
N GLU A 9 -11.26 -0.15 -28.68
CA GLU A 9 -10.75 0.09 -27.33
C GLU A 9 -10.36 -1.27 -26.76
N TYR A 10 -9.09 -1.60 -26.84
CA TYR A 10 -8.49 -2.62 -26.00
C TYR A 10 -8.25 -1.93 -24.67
N THR A 11 -9.28 -1.89 -23.82
CA THR A 11 -9.07 -1.75 -22.39
C THR A 11 -8.37 -3.04 -21.94
N MET A 12 -7.05 -3.07 -22.12
CA MET A 12 -6.21 -3.92 -21.28
C MET A 12 -6.58 -3.53 -19.86
N PHE A 13 -6.95 -4.48 -19.01
CA PHE A 13 -7.16 -4.21 -17.59
C PHE A 13 -5.82 -3.71 -17.03
N GLU A 14 -5.62 -2.39 -17.03
CA GLU A 14 -4.46 -1.76 -16.43
C GLU A 14 -4.43 -2.16 -14.97
N SER A 15 -3.26 -2.64 -14.52
CA SER A 15 -3.07 -2.92 -13.10
C SER A 15 -3.25 -1.62 -12.31
N LEU A 16 -3.63 -1.76 -11.05
CA LEU A 16 -3.75 -0.60 -10.17
C LEU A 16 -2.43 0.21 -10.13
N PHE A 17 -1.29 -0.44 -10.24
CA PHE A 17 0.03 0.18 -10.39
C PHE A 17 0.10 1.13 -11.61
N GLU A 18 -0.33 0.68 -12.79
CA GLU A 18 -0.35 1.53 -13.99
C GLU A 18 -1.34 2.70 -13.82
N ARG A 19 -2.54 2.41 -13.30
CA ARG A 19 -3.57 3.46 -13.05
C ARG A 19 -3.12 4.51 -12.04
N LEU A 20 -2.27 4.14 -11.09
CA LEU A 20 -1.69 5.05 -10.11
C LEU A 20 -0.51 5.87 -10.65
N GLY A 21 -0.04 5.60 -11.89
CA GLY A 21 1.09 6.33 -12.50
C GLY A 21 2.44 5.62 -12.38
N GLY A 22 2.44 4.31 -12.11
CA GLY A 22 3.65 3.49 -12.13
C GLY A 22 4.61 3.75 -10.96
N GLN A 23 5.89 3.42 -11.16
CA GLN A 23 6.86 3.29 -10.07
C GLN A 23 7.12 4.62 -9.34
N ASP A 24 7.20 5.74 -10.06
CA ASP A 24 7.48 7.04 -9.46
C ASP A 24 6.32 7.51 -8.56
N ALA A 25 5.08 7.24 -8.98
CA ALA A 25 3.90 7.54 -8.18
C ALA A 25 3.83 6.66 -6.93
N VAL A 26 4.15 5.36 -7.04
CA VAL A 26 4.24 4.46 -5.88
C VAL A 26 5.32 4.93 -4.91
N ASN A 27 6.51 5.29 -5.41
CA ASN A 27 7.59 5.80 -4.57
C ASN A 27 7.16 7.04 -3.79
N THR A 28 6.52 8.00 -4.47
CA THR A 28 5.97 9.21 -3.85
C THR A 28 4.90 8.88 -2.82
N ALA A 29 3.99 7.94 -3.13
CA ALA A 29 2.97 7.48 -2.21
C ALA A 29 3.59 6.89 -0.93
N VAL A 30 4.62 6.05 -1.04
CA VAL A 30 5.27 5.46 0.13
C VAL A 30 5.89 6.54 1.03
N ASP A 31 6.56 7.53 0.43
CA ASP A 31 7.22 8.61 1.19
C ASP A 31 6.19 9.48 1.93
N ILE A 32 5.07 9.82 1.28
CA ILE A 32 3.97 10.58 1.91
C ILE A 32 3.29 9.75 3.00
N PHE A 33 2.97 8.48 2.71
CA PHE A 33 2.30 7.57 3.64
C PHE A 33 3.09 7.43 4.95
N TYR A 34 4.41 7.20 4.87
CA TYR A 34 5.23 7.07 6.06
C TYR A 34 5.38 8.37 6.83
N ARG A 35 5.44 9.52 6.15
CA ARG A 35 5.39 10.80 6.85
C ARG A 35 4.12 10.92 7.69
N LYS A 36 2.97 10.54 7.16
CA LYS A 36 1.70 10.55 7.91
C LYS A 36 1.74 9.57 9.10
N MET A 37 2.23 8.35 8.89
CA MET A 37 2.38 7.34 9.96
C MET A 37 3.29 7.81 11.09
N LEU A 38 4.43 8.43 10.76
CA LEU A 38 5.40 8.90 11.76
C LEU A 38 4.93 10.16 12.51
N MET A 39 4.00 10.93 11.93
CA MET A 39 3.41 12.12 12.56
C MET A 39 2.14 11.80 13.36
N ASP A 40 1.59 10.59 13.28
CA ASP A 40 0.38 10.19 13.99
C ASP A 40 0.72 9.42 15.27
N GLU A 41 0.54 10.07 16.43
CA GLU A 41 0.83 9.51 17.76
C GLU A 41 0.13 8.18 18.03
N ARG A 42 -1.00 7.90 17.35
CA ARG A 42 -1.74 6.65 17.49
C ARG A 42 -0.95 5.43 16.98
N VAL A 43 0.04 5.63 16.10
CA VAL A 43 0.80 4.54 15.44
C VAL A 43 2.31 4.78 15.38
N SER A 44 2.78 6.02 15.52
CA SER A 44 4.20 6.37 15.37
C SER A 44 5.11 5.61 16.33
N HIS A 45 4.64 5.36 17.55
CA HIS A 45 5.39 4.62 18.57
C HIS A 45 5.79 3.20 18.14
N PHE A 46 5.09 2.55 17.20
CA PHE A 46 5.51 1.25 16.67
C PHE A 46 6.84 1.31 15.91
N PHE A 47 7.26 2.50 15.48
CA PHE A 47 8.44 2.72 14.64
C PHE A 47 9.67 3.23 15.42
N ASP A 48 9.58 3.46 16.74
CA ASP A 48 10.65 4.07 17.54
C ASP A 48 12.01 3.34 17.45
N ASP A 49 12.00 2.01 17.27
CA ASP A 49 13.19 1.16 17.19
C ASP A 49 13.49 0.67 15.76
N ILE A 50 12.90 1.30 14.73
CA ILE A 50 12.98 0.87 13.34
C ILE A 50 13.89 1.79 12.54
N ASP A 51 14.81 1.18 11.77
CA ASP A 51 15.52 1.89 10.69
C ASP A 51 14.53 2.25 9.59
N MET A 52 14.07 3.49 9.61
CA MET A 52 13.02 3.97 8.69
C MET A 52 13.49 4.06 7.24
N ASP A 53 14.77 4.30 6.99
CA ASP A 53 15.29 4.34 5.62
C ASP A 53 15.21 2.95 4.98
N GLN A 54 15.62 1.91 5.73
CA GLN A 54 15.47 0.52 5.30
C GLN A 54 14.01 0.09 5.18
N GLN A 55 13.16 0.56 6.09
CA GLN A 55 11.74 0.22 6.11
C GLN A 55 11.00 0.82 4.90
N ILE A 56 11.28 2.08 4.55
CA ILE A 56 10.71 2.74 3.38
C ILE A 56 11.09 2.00 2.09
N LEU A 57 12.37 1.59 1.94
CA LEU A 57 12.82 0.83 0.77
C LEU A 57 12.06 -0.51 0.61
N LYS A 58 11.88 -1.25 1.71
CA LYS A 58 11.12 -2.51 1.70
C LYS A 58 9.67 -2.29 1.31
N GLN A 59 9.04 -1.23 1.80
CA GLN A 59 7.64 -0.94 1.46
C GLN A 59 7.42 -0.37 0.08
N LYS A 60 8.39 0.31 -0.53
CA LYS A 60 8.32 0.64 -1.97
C LYS A 60 8.16 -0.63 -2.79
N GLY A 61 8.97 -1.66 -2.50
CA GLY A 61 8.81 -2.98 -3.11
C GLY A 61 7.45 -3.60 -2.81
N PHE A 62 7.08 -3.73 -1.53
CA PHE A 62 5.82 -4.36 -1.13
C PHE A 62 4.59 -3.71 -1.78
N LEU A 63 4.47 -2.37 -1.75
CA LEU A 63 3.34 -1.66 -2.35
C LEU A 63 3.32 -1.76 -3.89
N THR A 64 4.49 -1.80 -4.55
CA THR A 64 4.55 -2.15 -5.98
C THR A 64 3.91 -3.53 -6.24
N MET A 65 4.20 -4.56 -5.44
CA MET A 65 3.53 -5.88 -5.59
C MET A 65 2.03 -5.81 -5.31
N VAL A 66 1.63 -5.15 -4.21
CA VAL A 66 0.23 -5.05 -3.82
C VAL A 66 -0.62 -4.38 -4.89
N PHE A 67 -0.07 -3.39 -5.60
CA PHE A 67 -0.76 -2.71 -6.69
C PHE A 67 -0.67 -3.44 -8.04
N GLY A 68 -0.04 -4.62 -8.09
CA GLY A 68 0.09 -5.42 -9.31
C GLY A 68 1.16 -4.91 -10.27
N GLY A 69 2.16 -4.18 -9.75
CA GLY A 69 3.38 -3.82 -10.47
C GLY A 69 4.45 -4.92 -10.38
N PRO A 70 5.53 -4.80 -11.16
CA PRO A 70 6.63 -5.77 -11.14
C PRO A 70 7.37 -5.72 -9.81
N ASN A 71 7.43 -6.83 -9.09
CA ASN A 71 8.18 -6.89 -7.84
C ASN A 71 8.70 -8.30 -7.51
N HIS A 72 9.81 -8.32 -6.78
CA HIS A 72 10.46 -9.49 -6.21
C HIS A 72 10.50 -9.36 -4.67
N TYR A 73 9.35 -9.13 -4.01
CA TYR A 73 9.33 -9.09 -2.56
C TYR A 73 9.84 -10.42 -1.99
N SER A 74 10.94 -10.37 -1.25
CA SER A 74 11.56 -11.50 -0.56
C SER A 74 11.60 -11.32 0.96
N GLY A 75 10.79 -10.37 1.47
CA GLY A 75 10.70 -10.09 2.90
C GLY A 75 9.92 -11.15 3.68
N LYS A 76 9.76 -10.90 4.98
CA LYS A 76 8.96 -11.73 5.88
C LYS A 76 7.49 -11.78 5.44
N SER A 77 6.77 -12.83 5.83
CA SER A 77 5.30 -12.83 5.70
C SER A 77 4.68 -11.70 6.54
N MET A 78 3.41 -11.37 6.28
CA MET A 78 2.69 -10.37 7.09
C MET A 78 2.65 -10.79 8.57
N SER A 79 2.39 -12.07 8.85
CA SER A 79 2.38 -12.59 10.22
C SER A 79 3.74 -12.49 10.90
N GLU A 80 4.82 -12.91 10.24
CA GLU A 80 6.18 -12.86 10.81
C GLU A 80 6.69 -11.43 10.98
N GLY A 81 6.32 -10.52 10.07
CA GLY A 81 6.69 -9.12 10.13
C GLY A 81 6.09 -8.40 11.34
N HIS A 82 4.84 -8.71 11.67
CA HIS A 82 4.06 -7.96 12.67
C HIS A 82 3.91 -8.67 14.02
N ALA A 83 4.27 -9.96 14.13
CA ALA A 83 4.12 -10.74 15.38
C ALA A 83 4.70 -10.07 16.64
N HIS A 84 5.84 -9.39 16.51
CA HIS A 84 6.49 -8.70 17.63
C HIS A 84 5.71 -7.46 18.10
N LEU A 85 4.91 -6.83 17.22
CA LEU A 85 4.09 -5.65 17.52
C LEU A 85 2.82 -6.01 18.31
N LEU A 86 2.33 -7.25 18.22
CA LEU A 86 1.19 -7.72 19.02
C LEU A 86 1.46 -7.58 20.52
N LYS A 87 2.69 -7.89 20.95
CA LYS A 87 3.14 -7.70 22.34
C LYS A 87 3.21 -6.23 22.76
N ARG A 88 3.22 -5.31 21.80
CA ARG A 88 3.25 -3.86 21.98
C ARG A 88 1.85 -3.23 21.83
N GLY A 89 0.80 -4.04 21.65
CA GLY A 89 -0.59 -3.58 21.61
C GLY A 89 -1.17 -3.39 20.21
N LEU A 90 -0.51 -3.87 19.14
CA LEU A 90 -1.07 -3.85 17.78
C LEU A 90 -2.46 -4.52 17.76
N ASN A 91 -3.44 -3.87 17.14
CA ASN A 91 -4.85 -4.25 17.16
C ASN A 91 -5.60 -3.68 15.95
N ASP A 92 -6.90 -3.93 15.85
CA ASP A 92 -7.73 -3.52 14.72
C ASP A 92 -7.71 -2.01 14.43
N THR A 93 -7.71 -1.17 15.48
CA THR A 93 -7.67 0.28 15.35
C THR A 93 -6.41 0.73 14.63
N HIS A 94 -5.27 0.08 14.90
CA HIS A 94 -4.02 0.41 14.23
C HIS A 94 -4.03 0.02 12.75
N VAL A 95 -4.68 -1.09 12.40
CA VAL A 95 -4.88 -1.47 10.99
C VAL A 95 -5.80 -0.46 10.29
N ASP A 96 -6.86 0.00 10.96
CA ASP A 96 -7.77 1.02 10.42
C ASP A 96 -7.02 2.33 10.14
N ILE A 97 -6.13 2.75 11.05
CA ILE A 97 -5.30 3.96 10.90
C ILE A 97 -4.34 3.83 9.71
N VAL A 98 -3.74 2.66 9.52
CA VAL A 98 -2.88 2.40 8.34
C VAL A 98 -3.68 2.55 7.05
N ILE A 99 -4.89 1.99 6.99
CA ILE A 99 -5.77 2.09 5.81
C ILE A 99 -6.25 3.54 5.60
N GLU A 100 -6.55 4.27 6.67
CA GLU A 100 -6.90 5.70 6.65
C GLU A 100 -5.77 6.53 6.00
N HIS A 101 -4.53 6.37 6.47
CA HIS A 101 -3.37 7.10 5.93
C HIS A 101 -3.04 6.73 4.50
N LEU A 102 -3.17 5.44 4.15
CA LEU A 102 -2.96 4.98 2.78
C LEU A 102 -4.00 5.60 1.84
N GLY A 103 -5.29 5.58 2.21
CA GLY A 103 -6.35 6.20 1.43
C GLY A 103 -6.19 7.72 1.31
N ALA A 104 -5.81 8.41 2.39
CA ALA A 104 -5.55 9.85 2.37
C ALA A 104 -4.37 10.20 1.44
N THR A 105 -3.32 9.39 1.45
CA THR A 105 -2.14 9.56 0.58
C THR A 105 -2.50 9.41 -0.89
N LEU A 106 -3.24 8.36 -1.24
CA LEU A 106 -3.66 8.13 -2.62
C LEU A 106 -4.60 9.23 -3.11
N LYS A 107 -5.49 9.71 -2.24
CA LYS A 107 -6.37 10.85 -2.53
C LYS A 107 -5.57 12.13 -2.80
N GLU A 108 -4.52 12.40 -2.03
CA GLU A 108 -3.62 13.55 -2.22
C GLU A 108 -2.90 13.49 -3.57
N LEU A 109 -2.58 12.28 -4.04
CA LEU A 109 -1.97 12.03 -5.35
C LEU A 109 -2.97 11.99 -6.51
N GLY A 110 -4.25 12.24 -6.25
CA GLY A 110 -5.29 12.32 -7.29
C GLY A 110 -5.82 10.97 -7.76
N ALA A 111 -5.60 9.88 -7.01
CA ALA A 111 -6.17 8.58 -7.34
C ALA A 111 -7.70 8.62 -7.34
N ALA A 112 -8.33 7.83 -8.21
CA ALA A 112 -9.78 7.73 -8.28
C ALA A 112 -10.34 7.08 -7.01
N ALA A 113 -11.58 7.43 -6.65
CA ALA A 113 -12.24 6.87 -5.46
C ALA A 113 -12.38 5.34 -5.53
N GLU A 114 -12.56 4.77 -6.72
CA GLU A 114 -12.63 3.32 -6.92
C GLU A 114 -11.27 2.64 -6.67
N ASP A 115 -10.17 3.26 -7.09
CA ASP A 115 -8.82 2.76 -6.85
C ASP A 115 -8.48 2.79 -5.35
N ILE A 116 -8.83 3.88 -4.66
CA ILE A 116 -8.65 4.00 -3.21
C ILE A 116 -9.44 2.90 -2.48
N LYS A 117 -10.68 2.64 -2.90
CA LYS A 117 -11.50 1.57 -2.33
C LYS A 117 -10.89 0.18 -2.58
N GLN A 118 -10.36 -0.05 -3.78
CA GLN A 118 -9.69 -1.30 -4.11
C GLN A 118 -8.42 -1.51 -3.26
N VAL A 119 -7.60 -0.48 -3.10
CA VAL A 119 -6.41 -0.51 -2.23
C VAL A 119 -6.80 -0.80 -0.79
N ALA A 120 -7.80 -0.11 -0.26
CA ALA A 120 -8.26 -0.31 1.11
C ALA A 120 -8.76 -1.75 1.33
N ALA A 121 -9.46 -2.33 0.34
CA ALA A 121 -9.91 -3.72 0.41
C ALA A 121 -8.74 -4.72 0.43
N ILE A 122 -7.70 -4.50 -0.38
CA ILE A 122 -6.50 -5.37 -0.39
C ILE A 122 -5.72 -5.23 0.92
N ALA A 123 -5.52 -4.00 1.41
CA ALA A 123 -4.87 -3.78 2.70
C ALA A 123 -5.65 -4.43 3.85
N ASN A 124 -6.97 -4.41 3.81
CA ASN A 124 -7.81 -5.03 4.83
C ASN A 124 -7.83 -6.57 4.73
N SER A 125 -7.57 -7.17 3.55
CA SER A 125 -7.62 -8.63 3.39
C SER A 125 -6.50 -9.36 4.13
N VAL A 126 -5.40 -8.68 4.45
CA VAL A 126 -4.26 -9.23 5.22
C VAL A 126 -4.34 -8.90 6.72
N ARG A 127 -5.45 -8.31 7.19
CA ARG A 127 -5.64 -7.91 8.60
C ARG A 127 -5.38 -9.06 9.57
N ASP A 128 -5.95 -10.24 9.30
CA ASP A 128 -5.83 -11.37 10.21
C ASP A 128 -4.41 -11.91 10.27
N GLU A 129 -3.65 -11.88 9.17
CA GLU A 129 -2.23 -12.20 9.18
C GLU A 129 -1.44 -11.19 10.04
N VAL A 130 -1.66 -9.88 9.82
CA VAL A 130 -1.03 -8.80 10.60
C VAL A 130 -1.34 -8.93 12.10
N LEU A 131 -2.56 -9.36 12.43
CA LEU A 131 -3.03 -9.51 13.81
C LEU A 131 -2.78 -10.91 14.40
N GLY A 132 -2.14 -11.82 13.66
CA GLY A 132 -1.80 -13.16 14.11
C GLY A 132 -3.02 -14.05 14.40
N ARG A 133 -4.08 -13.92 13.61
CA ARG A 133 -5.37 -14.62 13.74
C ARG A 133 -5.57 -15.74 12.71
N SER A 134 -4.68 -15.85 11.73
CA SER A 134 -4.67 -16.83 10.65
C SER A 134 -3.75 -18.01 10.92
#